data_AF-A0A2G6QVM9-F1
#
_entry.id   AF-A0A2G6QVM9-F1
#
_cell.length_a   1.000
_cell.length_b   1.000
_cell.length_c   1.000
_cell.angle_alpha   90.00
_cell.angle_beta   90.00
_cell.angle_gamma   90.00
#
_symmetry.space_group_name_H-M   'P 1'
#
loop_
_entity.id
_entity.type
_entity.pdbx_description
1 polymer ?
#
loop_
_entity_poly.entity_id
_entity_poly.type
_entity_poly.pdbx_seq_one_letter_code
_entity_poly.pdbx_strand_id
1 'polypeptide(L)' 'MTSFDTDKIKECLKMLKTTHAGKGFMHGSFNKDDLEQYSRDWFAWANTLFGEPILKIYKENRDILTIEY' A
#
# COMPACT_ATOMS: atom_id res chain seq x y z
N MET A 1 6.24 -8.64 4.33
CA MET A 1 6.40 -7.50 5.26
C MET A 1 7.50 -7.84 6.27
N THR A 2 8.62 -7.10 6.27
CA THR A 2 9.82 -7.44 7.06
C THR A 2 9.94 -6.67 8.38
N SER A 3 9.12 -5.64 8.59
CA SER A 3 9.08 -4.87 9.83
C SER A 3 8.09 -5.48 10.82
N PHE A 4 8.48 -5.51 12.10
CA PHE A 4 7.61 -5.83 13.25
C PHE A 4 7.20 -4.57 14.02
N ASP A 5 7.71 -3.41 13.61
CA ASP A 5 7.37 -2.11 14.17
C ASP A 5 6.05 -1.62 13.56
N THR A 6 5.03 -1.56 14.40
CA THR A 6 3.67 -1.14 14.06
C THR A 6 3.62 0.26 13.46
N ASP A 7 4.49 1.19 13.87
CA ASP A 7 4.44 2.56 13.37
C ASP A 7 5.03 2.65 11.95
N LYS A 8 6.08 1.88 11.65
CA LYS A 8 6.58 1.72 10.28
C LYS A 8 5.55 1.06 9.37
N ILE A 9 4.80 0.09 9.88
CA ILE A 9 3.73 -0.56 9.11
C ILE A 9 2.65 0.47 8.74
N LYS A 10 2.20 1.30 9.70
CA LYS A 10 1.25 2.38 9.45
C LYS A 10 1.77 3.39 8.42
N GLU A 11 3.05 3.78 8.53
CA GLU A 11 3.68 4.71 7.58
C GLU A 11 3.69 4.14 6.15
N CYS A 12 4.09 2.88 5.99
CA CYS A 12 4.06 2.21 4.69
C CYS A 12 2.64 2.08 4.13
N LEU A 13 1.66 1.70 4.95
CA LEU A 13 0.26 1.60 4.52
C LEU A 13 -0.30 2.96 4.10
N LYS A 14 0.00 4.01 4.87
CA LYS A 14 -0.39 5.37 4.55
C LYS A 14 0.16 5.76 3.18
N MET A 15 1.46 5.54 2.95
CA MET A 15 2.09 5.82 1.65
C MET A 15 1.36 5.09 0.51
N LEU A 16 1.15 3.78 0.64
CA LEU A 16 0.51 2.97 -0.40
C LEU A 16 -0.93 3.41 -0.68
N LYS A 17 -1.68 3.85 0.34
CA LYS A 17 -3.02 4.42 0.18
C LYS A 17 -3.04 5.81 -0.45
N THR A 18 -1.96 6.59 -0.34
CA THR A 18 -1.93 7.96 -0.87
C THR A 18 -1.25 8.07 -2.24
N THR A 19 -0.49 7.07 -2.69
CA THR A 19 0.30 7.14 -3.94
C THR A 19 -0.30 6.42 -5.14
N HIS A 20 -1.57 6.03 -5.09
CA HIS A 20 -2.24 5.29 -6.18
C HIS A 20 -3.01 6.17 -7.18
N ALA A 21 -2.80 7.49 -7.19
CA ALA A 21 -3.42 8.42 -8.15
C ALA A 21 -4.97 8.35 -8.23
N GLY A 22 -5.64 8.03 -7.11
CA GLY A 22 -7.10 7.84 -7.09
C GLY A 22 -7.63 6.59 -7.82
N LYS A 23 -6.75 5.70 -8.32
CA LYS A 23 -7.14 4.52 -9.11
C LYS A 23 -7.52 3.29 -8.28
N GLY A 24 -7.07 3.22 -7.02
CA GLY A 24 -7.33 2.06 -6.14
C GLY A 24 -6.54 0.80 -6.50
N PHE A 25 -5.55 0.90 -7.39
CA PHE A 25 -4.65 -0.18 -7.79
C PHE A 25 -3.19 0.21 -7.56
N MET A 26 -2.33 -0.80 -7.39
CA MET A 26 -0.89 -0.60 -7.28
C MET A 26 -0.26 -0.43 -8.67
N HIS A 27 0.66 0.52 -8.76
CA HIS A 27 1.40 0.85 -9.98
C HIS A 27 2.77 0.17 -9.99
N GLY A 28 3.40 0.06 -11.17
CA GLY A 28 4.78 -0.42 -11.29
C GLY A 28 5.80 0.58 -10.74
N SER A 29 5.51 1.86 -10.89
CA SER A 29 6.23 3.00 -10.32
C SER A 29 5.33 4.23 -10.35
N PHE A 30 5.62 5.24 -9.53
CA PHE A 30 4.98 6.55 -9.57
C PHE A 30 6.05 7.64 -9.42
N ASN A 31 5.78 8.83 -9.95
CA ASN A 31 6.63 9.99 -9.75
C ASN A 31 6.37 10.59 -8.35
N LYS A 32 7.45 10.89 -7.62
CA LYS A 32 7.37 11.43 -6.25
C LYS A 32 6.73 12.82 -6.17
N ASP A 33 6.82 13.60 -7.25
CA ASP A 33 6.36 14.99 -7.30
C ASP A 33 4.99 15.11 -8.00
N ASP A 34 4.58 14.10 -8.77
CA ASP A 34 3.33 14.07 -9.52
C ASP A 34 2.77 12.63 -9.59
N LEU A 35 1.78 12.33 -8.77
CA LEU A 35 1.20 10.98 -8.68
C LEU A 35 0.42 10.57 -9.93
N GLU A 36 -0.01 11.51 -10.78
CA GLU A 36 -0.70 11.17 -12.04
C GLU A 36 0.28 10.54 -13.05
N GLN A 37 1.58 10.73 -12.87
CA GLN A 37 2.63 10.07 -13.63
C GLN A 37 3.03 8.75 -12.97
N TYR A 38 2.38 7.68 -13.40
CA TYR A 38 2.69 6.32 -12.95
C TYR A 38 2.86 5.37 -14.15
N SER A 39 3.49 4.21 -13.90
CA SER A 39 3.62 3.15 -14.89
C SER A 39 2.69 1.98 -14.59
N ARG A 40 2.14 1.38 -15.65
CA ARG A 40 1.27 0.19 -15.62
C ARG A 40 -0.03 0.41 -14.85
N ASP A 41 -1.07 0.85 -15.56
CA ASP A 41 -2.44 1.00 -15.02
C ASP A 41 -3.00 -0.26 -14.36
N TRP A 42 -2.57 -1.43 -14.84
CA TRP A 42 -2.94 -2.71 -14.25
C TRP A 42 -1.72 -3.61 -14.12
N PHE A 43 -1.24 -3.74 -12.88
CA PHE A 43 -0.11 -4.61 -12.57
C PHE A 43 -0.51 -5.68 -11.55
N ALA A 44 -1.02 -6.80 -12.05
CA ALA A 44 -1.56 -7.88 -11.23
C ALA A 44 -0.61 -8.37 -10.14
N TRP A 45 0.70 -8.46 -10.44
CA TRP A 45 1.69 -8.87 -9.45
C TRP A 45 1.80 -7.90 -8.26
N ALA A 46 1.85 -6.59 -8.53
CA ALA A 46 1.89 -5.57 -7.48
C ALA A 46 0.60 -5.57 -6.64
N ASN A 47 -0.55 -5.77 -7.28
CA ASN A 47 -1.84 -5.90 -6.58
C ASN A 47 -1.87 -7.11 -5.64
N THR A 48 -1.38 -8.27 -6.09
CA THR A 48 -1.29 -9.48 -5.24
C THR A 48 -0.29 -9.30 -4.09
N LEU A 49 0.87 -8.70 -4.36
CA LEU A 49 1.86 -8.39 -3.33
C LEU A 49 1.36 -7.40 -2.28
N PHE A 50 0.44 -6.50 -2.64
CA PHE A 50 -0.24 -5.64 -1.67
C PHE A 50 -1.24 -6.42 -0.80
N GLY A 51 -1.88 -7.47 -1.32
CA GLY A 51 -2.83 -8.28 -0.56
C GLY A 51 -2.18 -9.10 0.57
N GLU A 52 -0.98 -9.65 0.35
CA GLU A 52 -0.26 -10.46 1.35
C GLU A 52 -0.02 -9.73 2.70
N PRO A 53 0.55 -8.50 2.75
CA PRO A 53 0.73 -7.78 4.00
C PRO A 53 -0.60 -7.40 4.64
N ILE A 54 -1.64 -7.07 3.86
CA ILE A 54 -2.98 -6.78 4.41
C ILE A 54 -3.53 -8.00 5.15
N LEU A 55 -3.40 -9.20 4.56
CA LEU A 55 -3.82 -10.44 5.22
C LEU A 55 -3.01 -10.73 6.50
N LYS A 56 -1.71 -10.45 6.48
CA LYS A 56 -0.85 -10.59 7.68
C LYS A 56 -1.27 -9.62 8.78
N ILE A 57 -1.47 -8.35 8.46
CA ILE A 57 -1.93 -7.32 9.40
C ILE A 57 -3.31 -7.68 9.96
N TYR A 58 -4.23 -8.17 9.11
CA TYR A 58 -5.55 -8.61 9.56
C TYR A 58 -5.48 -9.72 10.63
N LYS A 59 -4.50 -10.63 10.53
CA LYS A 59 -4.29 -11.73 11.49
C LYS A 59 -3.55 -11.29 12.76
N GLU A 60 -2.59 -10.38 12.63
CA GLU A 60 -1.62 -10.07 13.70
C GLU A 60 -1.88 -8.73 14.42
N ASN A 61 -2.38 -7.70 13.71
CA ASN A 61 -2.54 -6.33 14.21
C ASN A 61 -3.75 -5.64 13.54
N ARG A 62 -4.94 -6.20 13.78
CA ARG A 62 -6.17 -5.83 13.06
C ARG A 62 -6.58 -4.36 13.25
N ASP A 63 -6.24 -3.78 14.39
CA ASP A 63 -6.47 -2.38 14.75
C ASP A 63 -5.88 -1.40 13.73
N ILE A 64 -4.71 -1.73 13.15
CA ILE A 64 -4.05 -0.91 12.13
C ILE A 64 -4.93 -0.67 10.89
N LEU A 65 -5.79 -1.64 10.54
CA LEU A 65 -6.68 -1.55 9.37
C LEU A 65 -7.93 -0.70 9.61
N THR A 66 -8.21 -0.34 10.86
CA THR A 66 -9.34 0.53 11.22
C THR A 66 -9.00 2.02 11.20
N ILE A 67 -7.72 2.35 11.01
CA ILE A 67 -7.23 3.72 10.95
C ILE A 67 -7.59 4.33 9.59
N GLU A 68 -8.15 5.54 9.61
CA GLU A 68 -8.32 6.33 8.40
C GLU A 68 -7.00 7.03 8.05
N TYR A 69 -6.57 6.84 6.81
CA TYR A 69 -5.35 7.40 6.22
C TYR A 69 -5.70 8.18 4.99
#